data_AF-A0A0Q3QEP1-F1
#
_entry.id   AF-A0A0Q3QEP1-F1
#
_cell.length_a   1.000
_cell.length_b   1.000
_cell.length_c   1.000
_cell.angle_alpha   90.00
_cell.angle_beta   90.00
_cell.angle_gamma   90.00
#
_symmetry.space_group_name_H-M   'P 1'
#
loop_
_entity.id
_entity.type
_entity.pdbx_description
1 polymer ?
#
loop_
_entity_poly.entity_id
_entity_poly.type
_entity_poly.pdbx_seq_one_letter_code
_entity_poly.pdbx_strand_id
1 'polypeptide(L)' 'MAGRHTIILMQPSQNRGSRTFMDYNSVNHALDGICGLYERKIRDINPMVPNITYDITDLYNFIDGLADISALV' A
#
# COMPACT_ATOMS: atom_id res chain seq x y z
N MET A 1 -2.37 -22.44 12.43
CA MET A 1 -3.14 -21.73 11.39
C MET A 1 -2.17 -21.34 10.29
N ALA A 2 -2.24 -21.96 9.12
CA ALA A 2 -1.47 -21.49 7.97
C ALA A 2 -1.95 -20.06 7.64
N GLY A 3 -1.03 -19.10 7.61
CA GLY A 3 -1.34 -17.73 7.20
C GLY A 3 -2.03 -17.78 5.84
N ARG A 4 -3.21 -17.16 5.73
CA ARG A 4 -3.91 -17.08 4.45
C ARG A 4 -3.05 -16.22 3.54
N HIS A 5 -2.53 -16.84 2.49
CA HIS A 5 -1.71 -16.17 1.50
C HIS A 5 -2.54 -15.07 0.85
N THR A 6 -2.11 -13.83 1.02
CA THR A 6 -2.80 -12.66 0.50
C THR A 6 -2.01 -12.06 -0.65
N ILE A 7 -2.67 -11.82 -1.76
CA ILE A 7 -2.10 -11.14 -2.93
C ILE A 7 -2.79 -9.78 -3.05
N ILE A 8 -2.00 -8.71 -3.04
CA ILE A 8 -2.48 -7.36 -3.32
C ILE A 8 -2.21 -7.07 -4.78
N LEU A 9 -3.27 -6.78 -5.53
CA LEU A 9 -3.20 -6.20 -6.86
C LEU A 9 -3.40 -4.70 -6.73
N MET A 10 -2.50 -3.90 -7.29
CA MET A 10 -2.63 -2.45 -7.26
C MET A 10 -2.33 -1.82 -8.60
N GLN A 11 -3.04 -0.74 -8.89
CA GLN A 11 -2.88 0.07 -10.07
C GLN A 11 -2.81 1.55 -9.64
N PRO A 12 -1.59 2.12 -9.48
CA PRO A 12 -1.41 3.48 -8.98
C PRO A 12 -1.82 4.56 -9.98
N SER A 13 -1.99 4.25 -11.26
CA SER A 13 -2.45 5.20 -12.28
C SER A 13 -3.35 4.51 -13.30
N GLN A 14 -4.21 5.25 -14.01
CA GLN A 14 -5.06 4.69 -15.07
C GLN A 14 -4.26 4.00 -16.20
N ASN A 15 -2.96 4.26 -16.29
CA ASN A 15 -2.08 3.55 -17.21
C ASN A 15 -1.97 2.06 -16.87
N ARG A 16 -2.37 1.19 -17.81
CA ARG A 16 -2.34 -0.28 -17.65
C ARG A 16 -0.92 -0.82 -17.40
N GLY A 17 0.12 -0.11 -17.84
CA GLY A 17 1.52 -0.51 -17.60
C GLY A 17 1.98 -0.33 -16.15
N SER A 18 1.21 0.40 -15.32
CA SER A 18 1.54 0.64 -13.91
C SER A 18 1.04 -0.45 -12.96
N ARG A 19 0.32 -1.45 -13.47
CA ARG A 19 -0.21 -2.56 -12.69
C ARG A 19 0.94 -3.34 -12.05
N THR A 20 0.88 -3.49 -10.75
CA THR A 20 1.82 -4.31 -9.99
C THR A 20 1.05 -5.19 -9.02
N PHE A 21 1.66 -6.31 -8.65
CA PHE A 21 1.12 -7.22 -7.66
C PHE A 21 2.17 -7.46 -6.58
N MET A 22 1.69 -7.74 -5.37
CA MET A 22 2.53 -8.05 -4.23
C MET A 22 1.95 -9.26 -3.53
N ASP A 23 2.77 -10.26 -3.28
CA ASP A 23 2.40 -11.50 -2.64
C ASP A 23 2.88 -11.52 -1.19
N TYR A 24 2.00 -11.93 -0.27
CA TYR A 24 2.27 -11.95 1.16
C TYR A 24 1.75 -13.22 1.80
N ASN A 25 2.55 -13.85 2.66
CA ASN A 25 2.17 -15.10 3.33
C ASN A 25 1.02 -14.94 4.35
N SER A 26 0.64 -13.70 4.69
CA SER A 26 -0.42 -13.40 5.66
C SER A 26 -1.07 -12.06 5.36
N VAL A 27 -2.35 -11.91 5.72
CA VAL A 27 -3.11 -10.65 5.62
C VAL A 27 -2.41 -9.52 6.38
N ASN A 28 -1.85 -9.81 7.56
CA ASN A 28 -1.15 -8.79 8.36
C ASN A 28 0.08 -8.25 7.61
N HIS A 29 0.87 -9.12 6.98
CA HIS A 29 2.03 -8.68 6.19
C HIS A 29 1.59 -7.87 4.95
N ALA A 30 0.44 -8.19 4.36
CA ALA A 30 -0.10 -7.41 3.25
C ALA A 30 -0.47 -5.98 3.68
N LEU A 31 -1.10 -5.84 4.85
CA LEU A 31 -1.41 -4.53 5.43
C LEU A 31 -0.14 -3.74 5.77
N ASP A 32 0.87 -4.38 6.37
CA ASP A 32 2.18 -3.75 6.63
C ASP A 32 2.85 -3.29 5.33
N GLY A 33 2.70 -4.05 4.24
CA GLY A 33 3.19 -3.67 2.92
C GLY A 33 2.55 -2.40 2.37
N ILE A 34 1.23 -2.23 2.54
CA ILE A 34 0.50 -1.02 2.14
C ILE A 34 0.96 0.19 2.98
N CYS A 35 1.10 0.02 4.29
CA CYS A 35 1.62 1.07 5.17
C CYS A 35 3.03 1.49 4.76
N GLY A 36 3.93 0.53 4.51
CA GLY A 36 5.31 0.82 4.09
C GLY A 36 5.39 1.53 2.73
N LEU A 37 4.51 1.19 1.78
CA LEU A 37 4.38 1.91 0.51
C LEU A 37 4.01 3.37 0.73
N TYR A 38 3.03 3.61 1.60
CA TYR A 38 2.58 4.94 1.93
C TYR A 38 3.67 5.75 2.65
N GLU A 39 4.34 5.16 3.64
CA GLU A 39 5.46 5.77 4.36
C GLU A 39 6.60 6.17 3.42
N ARG A 40 6.95 5.29 2.47
CA ARG A 40 7.98 5.59 1.47
C ARG A 40 7.57 6.77 0.60
N LYS A 41 6.31 6.86 0.21
CA LYS A 41 5.78 7.98 -0.58
C LYS A 41 5.81 9.29 0.20
N ILE A 42 5.41 9.29 1.47
CA ILE A 42 5.50 10.49 2.32
C ILE A 42 6.96 10.90 2.52
N ARG A 43 7.86 9.94 2.75
CA ARG A 43 9.30 10.21 2.93
C ARG A 43 9.94 10.83 1.69
N ASP A 44 9.50 10.42 0.51
CA ASP A 44 9.96 11.00 -0.77
C ASP A 44 9.49 12.46 -0.93
N ILE A 45 8.24 12.75 -0.52
CA ILE A 45 7.67 14.10 -0.57
C ILE A 45 8.29 15.00 0.50
N ASN A 46 8.59 14.47 1.68
CA ASN A 46 9.04 15.25 2.84
C ASN A 46 10.34 14.68 3.44
N PRO A 47 11.47 14.76 2.72
CA PRO A 47 12.74 14.15 3.12
C PRO A 47 13.35 14.80 4.38
N MET A 48 12.84 15.96 4.80
CA MET A 48 13.32 16.70 5.96
C MET A 48 12.69 16.24 7.29
N VAL A 49 11.62 15.44 7.26
CA VAL A 49 10.94 15.01 8.47
C VAL A 49 11.39 13.59 8.85
N PRO A 50 12.15 13.42 9.95
CA PRO A 50 12.69 12.11 10.34
C PRO A 50 11.61 11.18 10.92
N ASN A 51 10.57 11.73 11.56
CA ASN A 51 9.47 10.98 12.14
C ASN A 51 8.15 11.39 11.46
N ILE A 52 7.68 10.53 10.57
CA ILE A 52 6.44 10.74 9.84
C ILE A 52 5.29 10.19 10.69
N THR A 53 4.43 11.06 11.17
CA THR A 53 3.14 10.70 11.77
C THR A 53 2.06 10.91 10.73
N TYR A 54 1.30 9.87 10.41
CA TYR A 54 0.16 9.96 9.51
C TYR A 54 -1.07 9.39 10.21
N ASP A 55 -2.24 9.94 9.92
CA ASP A 55 -3.49 9.42 10.43
C ASP A 55 -4.07 8.37 9.48
N ILE A 56 -4.97 7.53 9.99
CA ILE A 56 -5.63 6.50 9.18
C ILE A 56 -6.44 7.10 8.02
N THR A 57 -6.95 8.33 8.19
CA THR A 57 -7.59 9.11 7.14
C THR A 57 -6.65 9.41 5.99
N ASP A 58 -5.38 9.70 6.24
CA ASP A 58 -4.42 9.99 5.17
C ASP A 58 -4.06 8.73 4.37
N LEU A 59 -4.00 7.59 5.07
CA LEU A 59 -3.84 6.28 4.43
C LEU A 59 -5.06 5.94 3.56
N TYR A 60 -6.28 6.18 4.04
CA TYR A 60 -7.49 5.99 3.22
C TYR A 60 -7.51 6.91 2.00
N ASN A 61 -7.17 8.20 2.16
CA ASN A 61 -7.06 9.13 1.03
C ASN A 61 -6.01 8.67 0.00
N PHE A 62 -4.90 8.09 0.46
CA PHE A 62 -3.91 7.52 -0.45
C PHE A 62 -4.45 6.33 -1.23
N ILE A 63 -5.19 5.44 -0.57
CA ILE A 63 -5.82 4.28 -1.20
C ILE A 63 -6.89 4.71 -2.20
N ASP A 64 -7.74 5.68 -1.84
CA ASP A 64 -8.76 6.25 -2.73
C ASP A 64 -8.15 6.98 -3.94
N GLY A 65 -6.91 7.46 -3.81
CA GLY A 65 -6.15 8.04 -4.92
C GLY A 65 -5.58 7.01 -5.91
N LEU A 66 -5.58 5.73 -5.58
CA LEU A 66 -5.18 4.66 -6.49
C LEU A 66 -6.31 4.40 -7.50
N ALA A 67 -5.96 4.08 -8.74
CA ALA A 67 -6.97 3.80 -9.76
C ALA A 67 -7.70 2.47 -9.49
N ASP A 68 -6.99 1.48 -8.94
CA ASP A 68 -7.55 0.21 -8.52
C ASP A 68 -6.67 -0.40 -7.42
N ILE A 69 -7.30 -0.96 -6.38
CA ILE A 69 -6.64 -1.82 -5.40
C ILE A 69 -7.57 -2.98 -5.08
N SER A 70 -7.02 -4.20 -5.07
CA SER A 70 -7.76 -5.42 -4.80
C SER A 70 -6.91 -6.36 -3.96
N ALA A 71 -7.52 -6.98 -2.94
CA ALA A 71 -6.88 -8.01 -2.14
C ALA A 71 -7.53 -9.37 -2.42
N LEU A 72 -6.72 -10.38 -2.75
CA LEU A 72 -7.14 -11.78 -2.82
C LEU A 72 -6.55 -12.53 -1.63
N VAL A 73 -7.39 -13.20 -0.85
CA VAL A 73 -7.04 -13.88 0.41
C VAL A 73 -7.44 -15.36 0.35
#